data_AF-A0A9D7YAI6-F1
#
_entry.id   AF-A0A9D7YAI6-F1
#
_cell.length_a   1.000
_cell.length_b   1.000
_cell.length_c   1.000
_cell.angle_alpha   90.00
_cell.angle_beta   90.00
_cell.angle_gamma   90.00
#
_symmetry.space_group_name_H-M   'P 1'
#
loop_
_entity.id
_entity.type
_entity.pdbx_description
1 polymer ?
#
loop_
_entity_poly.entity_id
_entity_poly.type
_entity_poly.pdbx_seq_one_letter_code
_entity_poly.pdbx_strand_id
1 'polypeptide(L)'
;MDFSNFIFRSHYQGDLVTVPRPLSESTISELESFRERNLGIGKPLTEKQAEKLIELEYKFLKSTKFELSTTAQKLLTKIYFAQKFNRDFRLENKYFDKGILVEKESRDTLSELLNIRLVSDQQEKQNDWVRGKRDIKSEKVIIDIKSTWDFNTFGQHLIESNEEFYFRQLDNYMELWGINEALLAMF
;
A
#
# COMPACT_ATOMS: atom_id res chain seq x y z
N MET A 1 0.35 -23.27 -7.18
CA MET A 1 1.60 -22.51 -7.30
C MET A 1 2.02 -22.17 -5.90
N ASP A 2 3.28 -22.44 -5.59
CA ASP A 2 3.85 -22.05 -4.31
C ASP A 2 4.39 -20.61 -4.44
N PHE A 3 3.97 -19.73 -3.53
CA PHE A 3 4.41 -18.34 -3.49
C PHE A 3 5.57 -18.11 -2.51
N SER A 4 6.01 -19.14 -1.78
CA SER A 4 7.04 -18.99 -0.74
C SER A 4 8.37 -18.43 -1.26
N ASN A 5 8.70 -18.63 -2.53
CA ASN A 5 9.91 -18.08 -3.17
C ASN A 5 9.56 -17.16 -4.36
N PHE A 6 8.32 -16.65 -4.42
CA PHE A 6 7.91 -15.81 -5.54
C PHE A 6 8.33 -14.35 -5.30
N ILE A 7 9.06 -13.78 -6.26
CA ILE A 7 9.51 -12.39 -6.21
C ILE A 7 8.41 -11.50 -6.82
N PHE A 8 7.70 -10.77 -5.97
CA PHE A 8 6.59 -9.90 -6.36
C PHE A 8 7.10 -8.60 -6.98
N ARG A 9 6.29 -7.93 -7.82
CA ARG A 9 6.63 -6.60 -8.31
C ARG A 9 6.37 -5.56 -7.21
N SER A 10 7.20 -4.53 -7.08
CA SER A 10 7.05 -3.50 -6.03
C SER A 10 5.66 -2.86 -6.01
N HIS A 11 5.04 -2.61 -7.17
CA HIS A 11 3.70 -2.02 -7.26
C HIS A 11 2.56 -2.98 -6.83
N TYR A 12 2.83 -4.27 -6.65
CA TYR A 12 1.86 -5.22 -6.09
C TYR A 12 1.72 -5.10 -4.58
N GLN A 13 2.70 -4.52 -3.88
CA GLN A 13 2.70 -4.55 -2.42
C GLN A 13 1.59 -3.71 -1.79
N GLY A 14 1.12 -2.67 -2.47
CA GLY A 14 -0.07 -1.95 -2.07
C GLY A 14 -1.31 -2.84 -1.97
N ASP A 15 -1.47 -3.76 -2.91
CA ASP A 15 -2.61 -4.68 -2.98
C ASP A 15 -2.44 -5.92 -2.09
N LEU A 16 -1.20 -6.39 -1.92
CA LEU A 16 -0.87 -7.61 -1.18
C LEU A 16 -0.85 -7.38 0.33
N VAL A 17 -0.24 -6.28 0.78
CA VAL A 17 -0.02 -6.05 2.21
C VAL A 17 -1.26 -5.40 2.81
N THR A 18 -1.92 -6.12 3.70
CA THR A 18 -3.02 -5.59 4.51
C THR A 18 -2.55 -5.46 5.94
N VAL A 19 -2.38 -4.23 6.44
CA VAL A 19 -2.04 -4.03 7.84
C VAL A 19 -3.30 -4.17 8.69
N PRO A 20 -3.33 -5.06 9.69
CA PRO A 20 -4.44 -5.12 10.63
C PRO A 20 -4.61 -3.75 11.28
N ARG A 21 -5.82 -3.20 11.22
CA ARG A 21 -6.13 -1.92 11.87
C ARG A 21 -6.58 -2.21 13.29
N PRO A 22 -5.75 -1.91 14.32
CA PRO A 22 -6.16 -2.09 15.70
C PRO A 22 -7.39 -1.23 16.00
N LEU A 23 -8.16 -1.64 17.01
CA LEU A 23 -9.27 -0.84 17.51
C LEU A 23 -8.76 0.51 18.04
N SER A 24 -9.61 1.54 18.01
CA SER A 24 -9.26 2.84 18.58
C SER A 24 -8.98 2.73 20.07
N GLU A 25 -8.13 3.61 20.60
CA GLU A 25 -7.81 3.67 22.04
C GLU A 25 -9.08 3.78 22.91
N SER A 26 -10.05 4.58 22.45
CA SER A 26 -11.36 4.69 23.11
C SER A 26 -12.14 3.37 23.17
N THR A 27 -12.09 2.60 22.09
CA THR A 27 -12.77 1.30 22.00
C THR A 27 -12.05 0.26 22.87
N ILE A 28 -10.72 0.28 22.90
CA ILE A 28 -9.90 -0.60 23.76
C ILE A 28 -10.17 -0.29 25.23
N SER A 29 -10.18 0.98 25.61
CA SER A 29 -10.48 1.41 26.98
C SER A 29 -11.91 0.99 27.41
N GLU A 30 -12.89 1.11 26.51
CA GLU A 30 -14.25 0.62 26.78
C GLU A 30 -14.29 -0.90 26.96
N LEU A 31 -13.59 -1.65 26.10
CA LEU A 31 -13.47 -3.10 26.20
C LEU A 31 -12.84 -3.52 27.54
N GLU A 32 -11.74 -2.88 27.95
CA GLU A 32 -11.07 -3.15 29.22
C GLU A 32 -11.97 -2.84 30.41
N SER A 33 -12.67 -1.71 30.40
CA SER A 33 -13.64 -1.36 31.45
C SER A 33 -14.75 -2.42 31.58
N PHE A 34 -15.24 -2.96 30.46
CA PHE A 34 -16.25 -4.02 30.51
C PHE A 34 -15.65 -5.36 30.96
N ARG A 35 -14.41 -5.70 30.59
CA ARG A 35 -13.72 -6.89 31.10
C ARG A 35 -13.57 -6.86 32.62
N GLU A 36 -13.11 -5.74 33.19
CA GLU A 36 -12.96 -5.58 34.64
C GLU A 36 -14.30 -5.73 35.37
N ARG A 37 -15.35 -5.11 34.84
CA ARG A 37 -16.70 -5.22 35.41
C ARG A 37 -17.28 -6.63 35.28
N ASN A 38 -16.95 -7.36 34.22
CA ASN A 38 -17.32 -8.76 34.06
C ASN A 38 -16.60 -9.69 35.04
N LEU A 39 -15.39 -9.32 35.48
CA LEU A 39 -14.65 -10.02 36.55
C LEU A 39 -15.15 -9.68 37.96
N GLY A 40 -16.19 -8.85 38.08
CA GLY A 40 -16.78 -8.46 39.36
C GLY A 40 -16.15 -7.22 39.99
N ILE A 41 -15.28 -6.51 39.28
CA ILE A 41 -14.67 -5.26 39.76
C ILE A 41 -15.60 -4.09 39.42
N GLY A 42 -16.21 -3.48 40.44
CA GLY A 42 -17.09 -2.33 40.27
C GLY A 42 -18.57 -2.69 40.04
N LYS A 43 -19.28 -1.87 39.27
CA LYS A 43 -20.73 -2.07 39.03
C LYS A 43 -20.95 -3.24 38.05
N PRO A 44 -21.87 -4.18 38.33
CA PRO A 44 -22.16 -5.28 37.41
C PRO A 44 -22.63 -4.75 36.05
N LEU A 45 -22.36 -5.52 35.00
CA LEU A 45 -22.81 -5.20 33.64
C LEU A 45 -24.33 -5.36 33.55
N THR A 46 -24.98 -4.46 32.82
CA THR A 46 -26.36 -4.69 32.36
C THR A 46 -26.35 -5.72 31.22
N GLU A 47 -27.49 -6.35 30.92
CA GLU A 47 -27.59 -7.30 29.80
C GLU A 47 -27.06 -6.71 28.47
N LYS A 48 -27.47 -5.47 28.15
CA LYS A 48 -26.97 -4.75 26.96
C LYS A 48 -25.46 -4.52 26.96
N GLN A 49 -24.87 -4.28 28.14
CA GLN A 49 -23.42 -4.10 28.27
C GLN A 49 -22.67 -5.43 28.12
N ALA A 50 -23.25 -6.55 28.58
CA ALA A 50 -22.70 -7.88 28.38
C ALA A 50 -22.73 -8.29 26.89
N GLU A 51 -23.82 -8.01 26.17
CA GLU A 51 -23.89 -8.19 24.72
C GLU A 51 -22.83 -7.36 23.99
N LYS A 52 -22.69 -6.07 24.37
CA LYS A 52 -21.68 -5.18 23.80
C LYS A 52 -20.25 -5.67 24.07
N LEU A 53 -19.98 -6.23 25.26
CA LEU A 53 -18.69 -6.84 25.57
C LEU A 53 -18.36 -7.98 24.60
N ILE A 54 -19.31 -8.89 24.33
CA ILE A 54 -19.12 -9.98 23.37
C ILE A 54 -18.82 -9.42 21.97
N GLU A 55 -19.53 -8.37 21.54
CA GLU A 55 -19.28 -7.72 20.25
C GLU A 55 -17.88 -7.10 20.17
N LEU A 56 -17.46 -6.40 21.22
CA LEU A 56 -16.13 -5.77 21.30
C LEU A 56 -15.00 -6.80 21.32
N GLU A 57 -15.18 -7.92 22.03
CA GLU A 57 -14.24 -9.05 22.03
C GLU A 57 -14.07 -9.64 20.62
N TYR A 58 -15.18 -9.87 19.92
CA TYR A 58 -15.14 -10.35 18.54
C TYR A 58 -14.41 -9.37 17.62
N LYS A 59 -14.69 -8.06 17.74
CA LYS A 59 -14.00 -7.02 16.97
C LYS A 59 -12.51 -6.97 17.28
N PHE A 60 -12.12 -7.11 18.55
CA PHE A 60 -10.73 -7.12 18.98
C PHE A 60 -9.98 -8.31 18.37
N LEU A 61 -10.51 -9.53 18.53
CA LEU A 61 -9.93 -10.74 17.93
C LEU A 61 -9.77 -10.60 16.41
N LYS A 62 -10.81 -10.10 15.73
CA LYS A 62 -10.77 -9.87 14.29
C LYS A 62 -9.72 -8.82 13.89
N SER A 63 -9.53 -7.78 14.69
CA SER A 63 -8.53 -6.73 14.43
C SER A 63 -7.08 -7.21 14.57
N THR A 64 -6.85 -8.29 15.33
CA THR A 64 -5.50 -8.87 15.53
C THR A 64 -5.14 -9.93 14.50
N LYS A 65 -6.13 -10.49 13.79
CA LYS A 65 -5.91 -11.58 12.85
C LYS A 65 -5.52 -11.05 11.48
N PHE A 66 -4.41 -11.53 10.95
CA PHE A 66 -4.03 -11.27 9.56
C PHE A 66 -4.86 -12.14 8.61
N GLU A 67 -5.60 -11.51 7.69
CA GLU A 67 -6.33 -12.19 6.63
C GLU A 67 -6.02 -11.51 5.29
N LEU A 68 -5.87 -12.30 4.22
CA LEU A 68 -5.68 -11.75 2.89
C LEU A 68 -6.94 -10.98 2.46
N SER A 69 -6.76 -9.71 2.08
CA SER A 69 -7.84 -8.91 1.51
C SER A 69 -8.38 -9.56 0.22
N THR A 70 -9.62 -9.23 -0.12
CA THR A 70 -10.21 -9.66 -1.40
C THR A 70 -9.40 -9.16 -2.60
N THR A 71 -8.76 -7.99 -2.48
CA THR A 71 -7.84 -7.44 -3.47
C THR A 71 -6.58 -8.30 -3.61
N ALA A 72 -5.93 -8.65 -2.49
CA ALA A 72 -4.76 -9.53 -2.49
C ALA A 72 -5.08 -10.89 -3.12
N GLN A 73 -6.21 -11.50 -2.75
CA GLN A 73 -6.65 -12.78 -3.32
C GLN A 73 -6.86 -12.71 -4.84
N LYS A 74 -7.50 -11.64 -5.33
CA LYS A 74 -7.68 -11.40 -6.78
C LYS A 74 -6.34 -11.25 -7.49
N LEU A 75 -5.40 -10.51 -6.91
CA LEU A 75 -4.07 -10.30 -7.49
C LEU A 75 -3.27 -11.61 -7.54
N LEU A 76 -3.21 -12.37 -6.44
CA LEU A 76 -2.55 -13.68 -6.40
C LEU A 76 -3.15 -14.65 -7.41
N THR A 77 -4.48 -14.62 -7.56
CA THR A 77 -5.18 -15.41 -8.59
C THR A 77 -4.72 -15.02 -9.99
N LYS A 78 -4.66 -13.72 -10.31
CA LYS A 78 -4.15 -13.23 -11.61
C LYS A 78 -2.72 -13.68 -11.87
N ILE A 79 -1.83 -13.55 -10.88
CA ILE A 79 -0.43 -13.98 -10.98
C ILE A 79 -0.35 -15.48 -11.25
N TYR A 80 -1.12 -16.29 -10.51
CA TYR A 80 -1.17 -17.73 -10.70
C TYR A 80 -1.62 -18.11 -12.11
N PHE A 81 -2.69 -17.51 -12.63
CA PHE A 81 -3.16 -17.77 -13.99
C PHE A 81 -2.12 -17.33 -15.03
N ALA A 82 -1.51 -16.16 -14.86
CA ALA A 82 -0.49 -15.66 -15.78
C ALA A 82 0.71 -16.63 -15.89
N GLN A 83 1.19 -17.13 -14.75
CA GLN A 83 2.29 -18.10 -14.68
C GLN A 83 1.87 -19.47 -15.23
N LYS A 84 0.71 -19.99 -14.81
CA LYS A 84 0.22 -21.31 -15.21
C LYS A 84 -0.01 -21.42 -16.72
N PHE A 85 -0.50 -20.35 -17.34
CA PHE A 85 -0.84 -20.34 -18.77
C PHE A 85 0.20 -19.61 -19.62
N ASN A 86 1.30 -19.12 -19.02
CA ASN A 86 2.34 -18.31 -19.66
C ASN A 86 1.74 -17.16 -20.50
N ARG A 87 0.77 -16.45 -19.90
CA ARG A 87 0.03 -15.35 -20.54
C ARG A 87 -0.01 -14.16 -19.60
N ASP A 88 0.65 -13.08 -19.99
CA ASP A 88 0.52 -11.83 -19.26
C ASP A 88 -0.84 -11.19 -19.55
N PHE A 89 -1.67 -11.07 -18.51
CA PHE A 89 -2.81 -10.18 -18.52
C PHE A 89 -2.29 -8.78 -18.27
N ARG A 90 -1.80 -8.14 -19.33
CA ARG A 90 -1.51 -6.71 -19.27
C ARG A 90 -2.86 -6.00 -19.17
N LEU A 91 -3.08 -5.34 -18.04
CA LEU A 91 -4.25 -4.50 -17.84
C LEU A 91 -3.99 -3.21 -18.64
N GLU A 92 -4.07 -3.32 -19.97
CA GLU A 92 -3.96 -2.18 -20.87
C GLU A 92 -5.20 -1.33 -20.65
N ASN A 93 -4.98 -0.21 -19.99
CA ASN A 93 -6.00 0.78 -19.75
C ASN A 93 -5.37 2.13 -20.04
N LYS A 94 -6.14 3.01 -20.67
CA LYS A 94 -5.74 4.36 -21.10
C LYS A 94 -4.98 5.14 -20.01
N TYR A 95 -5.26 4.87 -18.73
CA TYR A 95 -4.57 5.47 -17.59
C TYR A 95 -3.08 5.13 -17.53
N PHE A 96 -2.71 3.86 -17.72
CA PHE A 96 -1.31 3.43 -17.71
C PHE A 96 -0.57 3.92 -18.95
N ASP A 97 -1.23 3.88 -20.11
CA ASP A 97 -0.65 4.36 -21.37
C ASP A 97 -0.34 5.85 -21.28
N LYS A 98 -1.27 6.65 -20.73
CA LYS A 98 -1.03 8.08 -20.48
C LYS A 98 0.19 8.28 -19.59
N GLY A 99 0.27 7.58 -18.46
CA GLY A 99 1.40 7.69 -17.53
C GLY A 99 2.74 7.44 -18.21
N ILE A 100 2.84 6.35 -18.99
CA ILE A 100 4.06 6.01 -19.74
C ILE A 100 4.38 7.08 -20.80
N LEU A 101 3.37 7.58 -21.51
CA LEU A 101 3.55 8.58 -22.58
C LEU A 101 4.09 9.91 -22.04
N VAL A 102 3.61 10.35 -20.87
CA VAL A 102 3.95 11.65 -20.29
C VAL A 102 5.06 11.59 -19.25
N GLU A 103 5.57 10.40 -18.89
CA GLU A 103 6.62 10.20 -17.87
C GLU A 103 7.85 11.08 -18.14
N LYS A 104 8.27 11.19 -19.42
CA LYS A 104 9.37 12.06 -19.82
C LYS A 104 9.07 13.53 -19.53
N GLU A 105 7.89 14.01 -19.90
CA GLU A 105 7.49 15.40 -19.72
C GLU A 105 7.37 15.74 -18.23
N SER A 106 6.71 14.90 -17.44
CA SER A 106 6.63 15.03 -15.98
C SER A 106 8.02 15.07 -15.33
N ARG A 107 8.96 14.22 -15.76
CA ARG A 107 10.34 14.24 -15.26
C ARG A 107 11.05 15.53 -15.62
N ASP A 108 10.89 16.03 -16.84
CA ASP A 108 11.52 17.25 -17.30
C ASP A 108 10.96 18.47 -16.54
N THR A 109 9.64 18.52 -16.29
CA THR A 109 9.01 19.55 -15.44
C THR A 109 9.53 19.49 -13.99
N LEU A 110 9.65 18.30 -13.41
CA LEU A 110 10.22 18.15 -12.06
C LEU A 110 11.68 18.62 -12.02
N SER A 111 12.44 18.32 -13.07
CA SER A 111 13.84 18.70 -13.24
C SER A 111 14.01 20.22 -13.24
N GLU A 112 13.12 20.93 -13.95
CA GLU A 112 13.07 22.40 -13.98
C GLU A 112 12.70 22.98 -12.62
N LEU A 113 11.65 22.45 -11.98
CA LEU A 113 11.18 22.92 -10.68
C LEU A 113 12.25 22.79 -9.58
N LEU A 114 12.95 21.66 -9.56
CA LEU A 114 14.01 21.39 -8.58
C LEU A 114 15.36 21.99 -8.99
N ASN A 115 15.46 22.55 -10.20
CA ASN A 115 16.71 23.06 -10.79
C ASN A 115 17.87 22.05 -10.73
N ILE A 116 17.56 20.76 -10.95
CA ILE A 116 18.52 19.65 -11.00
C ILE A 116 18.22 18.78 -12.20
N ARG A 117 19.24 18.24 -12.85
CA ARG A 117 19.04 17.32 -13.99
C ARG A 117 18.58 15.95 -13.52
N LEU A 118 17.31 15.61 -13.78
CA LEU A 118 16.75 14.30 -13.50
C LEU A 118 16.83 13.41 -14.76
N VAL A 119 17.35 12.20 -14.61
CA VAL A 119 17.47 11.23 -15.71
C VAL A 119 16.71 9.95 -15.37
N SER A 120 16.13 9.31 -16.38
CA SER A 120 15.44 8.05 -16.18
C SER A 120 16.39 6.95 -15.71
N ASP A 121 15.88 6.00 -14.95
CA ASP A 121 16.61 4.78 -14.61
C ASP A 121 16.12 3.59 -15.44
N GLN A 122 17.06 2.82 -15.98
CA GLN A 122 16.77 1.57 -16.70
C GLN A 122 17.13 0.34 -15.87
N GLN A 123 17.76 0.53 -14.71
CA GLN A 123 18.16 -0.55 -13.82
C GLN A 123 16.93 -1.18 -13.14
N GLU A 124 16.87 -2.51 -13.20
CA GLU A 124 15.99 -3.31 -12.38
C GLU A 124 16.79 -3.94 -11.24
N LYS A 125 16.20 -3.98 -10.03
CA LYS A 125 16.76 -4.64 -8.86
C LYS A 125 15.74 -5.59 -8.24
N GLN A 126 16.22 -6.58 -7.51
CA GLN A 126 15.39 -7.51 -6.75
C GLN A 126 16.10 -7.94 -5.46
N ASN A 127 15.31 -8.30 -4.45
CA ASN A 127 15.73 -9.02 -3.24
C ASN A 127 14.97 -10.37 -3.19
N ASP A 128 14.88 -10.97 -2.01
CA ASP A 128 14.27 -12.30 -1.82
C ASP A 128 12.76 -12.35 -2.07
N TRP A 129 12.07 -11.20 -2.10
CA TRP A 129 10.61 -11.16 -2.12
C TRP A 129 10.00 -10.06 -3.02
N VAL A 130 10.80 -9.08 -3.46
CA VAL A 130 10.35 -8.00 -4.35
C VAL A 130 11.37 -7.70 -5.46
N ARG A 131 10.83 -7.31 -6.63
CA ARG A 131 11.58 -6.74 -7.76
C ARG A 131 10.96 -5.43 -8.21
N GLY A 132 11.80 -4.51 -8.66
CA GLY A 132 11.37 -3.17 -8.99
C GLY A 132 12.32 -2.43 -9.92
N LYS A 133 11.75 -1.43 -10.60
CA LYS A 133 12.45 -0.46 -11.44
C LYS A 133 11.93 0.92 -11.03
N ARG A 134 12.83 1.79 -10.56
CA ARG A 134 12.50 3.19 -10.22
C ARG A 134 12.47 4.05 -11.47
N ASP A 135 11.73 5.15 -11.42
CA ASP A 135 11.58 6.04 -12.58
C ASP A 135 12.83 6.87 -12.82
N ILE A 136 13.43 7.40 -11.75
CA ILE A 136 14.55 8.36 -11.80
C ILE A 136 15.78 7.82 -11.11
N LYS A 137 16.94 7.99 -11.75
CA LYS A 137 18.24 7.68 -11.16
C LYS A 137 18.64 8.78 -10.18
N SER A 138 18.66 8.45 -8.90
CA SER A 138 19.08 9.32 -7.80
C SER A 138 19.80 8.52 -6.71
N GLU A 139 20.79 9.11 -6.06
CA GLU A 139 21.55 8.43 -4.98
C GLU A 139 21.08 8.81 -3.58
N LYS A 140 20.27 9.87 -3.46
CA LYS A 140 19.87 10.44 -2.16
C LYS A 140 18.42 10.18 -1.79
N VAL A 141 17.55 10.17 -2.79
CA VAL A 141 16.10 10.08 -2.63
C VAL A 141 15.50 9.24 -3.76
N ILE A 142 14.58 8.34 -3.43
CA ILE A 142 13.74 7.65 -4.43
C ILE A 142 12.73 8.65 -4.97
N ILE A 143 12.71 8.86 -6.28
CA ILE A 143 11.71 9.73 -6.90
C ILE A 143 10.84 8.87 -7.81
N ASP A 144 9.54 8.91 -7.57
CA ASP A 144 8.52 8.19 -8.32
C ASP A 144 7.51 9.19 -8.88
N ILE A 145 7.22 9.10 -10.18
CA ILE A 145 6.36 10.01 -10.90
C ILE A 145 5.00 9.34 -11.11
N LYS A 146 3.94 10.02 -10.66
CA LYS A 146 2.56 9.61 -10.91
C LYS A 146 1.84 10.68 -11.72
N SER A 147 1.49 10.35 -12.96
CA SER A 147 0.69 11.23 -13.81
C SER A 147 -0.78 10.85 -13.68
N THR A 148 -1.57 11.74 -13.09
CA THR A 148 -3.00 11.60 -12.85
C THR A 148 -3.77 11.64 -14.16
N TRP A 149 -4.96 11.03 -14.18
CA TRP A 149 -5.76 10.98 -15.40
C TRP A 149 -6.34 12.34 -15.79
N ASP A 150 -6.91 13.04 -14.81
CA ASP A 150 -7.58 14.31 -14.99
C ASP A 150 -7.41 15.21 -13.75
N PHE A 151 -7.80 16.47 -13.93
CA PHE A 151 -7.69 17.51 -12.91
C PHE A 151 -8.47 17.18 -11.63
N ASN A 152 -9.59 16.47 -11.73
CA ASN A 152 -10.38 16.12 -10.56
C ASN A 152 -9.65 15.09 -9.70
N THR A 153 -9.06 14.07 -10.34
CA THR A 153 -8.25 13.05 -9.68
C THR A 153 -7.02 13.67 -9.03
N PHE A 154 -6.36 14.60 -9.72
CA PHE A 154 -5.27 15.40 -9.16
C PHE A 154 -5.70 16.17 -7.91
N GLY A 155 -6.84 16.87 -7.97
CA GLY A 155 -7.40 17.59 -6.82
C GLY A 155 -7.72 16.68 -5.63
N GLN A 156 -8.26 15.48 -5.88
CA GLN A 156 -8.53 14.50 -4.83
C GLN A 156 -7.25 14.06 -4.13
N HIS A 157 -6.20 13.72 -4.88
CA HIS A 157 -4.93 13.33 -4.30
C HIS A 157 -4.31 14.43 -3.42
N LEU A 158 -4.43 15.71 -3.82
CA LEU A 158 -3.97 16.85 -3.02
C LEU A 158 -4.73 17.02 -1.71
N ILE A 159 -6.02 16.67 -1.67
CA ILE A 159 -6.88 16.88 -0.49
C ILE A 159 -6.85 15.67 0.44
N GLU A 160 -6.96 14.46 -0.12
CA GLU A 160 -7.20 13.22 0.65
C GLU A 160 -5.91 12.60 1.18
N SER A 161 -4.74 12.87 0.55
CA SER A 161 -3.42 12.34 0.95
C SER A 161 -3.41 10.83 1.24
N ASN A 162 -4.27 10.04 0.60
CA ASN A 162 -4.48 8.63 0.92
C ASN A 162 -3.75 7.72 -0.07
N GLU A 163 -2.43 7.90 -0.19
CA GLU A 163 -1.57 7.22 -1.16
C GLU A 163 -0.81 6.03 -0.55
N GLU A 164 -1.42 5.31 0.40
CA GLU A 164 -0.76 4.21 1.12
C GLU A 164 -0.18 3.14 0.17
N PHE A 165 -0.87 2.88 -0.95
CA PHE A 165 -0.42 1.96 -1.99
C PHE A 165 0.91 2.40 -2.63
N TYR A 166 1.08 3.70 -2.89
CA TYR A 166 2.31 4.25 -3.46
C TYR A 166 3.43 4.31 -2.42
N PHE A 167 3.14 4.59 -1.16
CA PHE A 167 4.14 4.56 -0.10
C PHE A 167 4.76 3.17 0.06
N ARG A 168 3.93 2.11 0.02
CA ARG A 168 4.45 0.73 0.02
C ARG A 168 5.32 0.42 -1.20
N GLN A 169 5.00 0.98 -2.35
CA GLN A 169 5.85 0.86 -3.54
C GLN A 169 7.21 1.53 -3.32
N LEU A 170 7.21 2.74 -2.74
CA LEU A 170 8.41 3.51 -2.42
C LEU A 170 9.28 2.82 -1.36
N ASP A 171 8.68 2.24 -0.32
CA ASP A 171 9.41 1.48 0.72
C ASP A 171 10.25 0.36 0.11
N ASN A 172 9.68 -0.38 -0.86
CA ASN A 172 10.43 -1.42 -1.58
C ASN A 172 11.61 -0.83 -2.37
N TYR A 173 11.44 0.33 -3.00
CA TYR A 173 12.51 0.98 -3.74
C TYR A 173 13.60 1.53 -2.81
N MET A 174 13.20 2.06 -1.65
CA MET A 174 14.12 2.47 -0.60
C MET A 174 15.00 1.30 -0.15
N GLU A 175 14.40 0.13 0.11
CA GLU A 175 15.14 -1.09 0.45
C GLU A 175 16.05 -1.57 -0.69
N LEU A 176 15.52 -1.71 -1.92
CA LEU A 176 16.28 -2.23 -3.06
C LEU A 176 17.49 -1.36 -3.44
N TRP A 177 17.44 -0.05 -3.17
CA TRP A 177 18.54 0.89 -3.44
C TRP A 177 19.32 1.32 -2.20
N GLY A 178 18.92 0.92 -0.99
CA GLY A 178 19.56 1.35 0.26
C GLY A 178 19.44 2.85 0.51
N ILE A 179 18.31 3.44 0.13
CA ILE A 179 18.02 4.87 0.24
C ILE A 179 16.90 5.05 1.26
N ASN A 180 17.01 6.03 2.16
CA ASN A 180 16.08 6.18 3.29
C ASN A 180 15.04 7.31 3.10
N GLU A 181 15.07 7.98 1.94
CA GLU A 181 14.14 9.07 1.62
C GLU A 181 13.45 8.78 0.30
N ALA A 182 12.18 9.18 0.19
CA ALA A 182 11.40 9.09 -1.02
C ALA A 182 10.58 10.36 -1.27
N LEU A 183 10.36 10.67 -2.54
CA LEU A 183 9.56 11.76 -3.06
C LEU A 183 8.56 11.17 -4.06
N LEU A 184 7.28 11.28 -3.74
CA LEU A 184 6.18 11.03 -4.66
C LEU A 184 5.85 12.33 -5.40
N ALA A 185 6.10 12.39 -6.70
CA ALA A 185 5.82 13.57 -7.52
C ALA A 185 4.59 13.33 -8.39
N MET A 186 3.54 14.13 -8.17
CA MET A 186 2.27 13.97 -8.87
C MET A 186 2.06 15.07 -9.92
N PHE A 187 1.63 14.66 -11.11
CA PHE A 187 1.40 15.52 -12.29
C PHE A 187 0.01 15.33 -12.89
#